data_AF-A0A2M8CI45-F1
#
_entry.id   AF-A0A2M8CI45-F1
#
_cell.length_a   1.000
_cell.length_b   1.000
_cell.length_c   1.000
_cell.angle_alpha   90.00
_cell.angle_beta   90.00
_cell.angle_gamma   90.00
#
_symmetry.space_group_name_H-M   'P 1'
#
loop_
_entity.id
_entity.type
_entity.pdbx_description
1 polymer ?
#
loop_
_entity_poly.entity_id
_entity_poly.type
_entity_poly.pdbx_seq_one_letter_code
_entity_poly.pdbx_strand_id
1 'polypeptide(L)'
;MKNLKFEYKITAAYLIIGGLWILFSDEVLFSFIQDPDLLSEAQTYKGWFYVIITAVLFYSFLKKHLEKLRYAEMKAKESDRLQSAFLQNISHEIRTPMNGIIGFSTLLNNDQLSDNQKQHYLEIITQSSNQLLGIINDVLDISMIETGNIQAYNEDFSLNRLLDELYYVRNQFMKDGVSLTLSKGLSDEQSMIISDELKVRQILNNLLNNAIKFTDEGFINFGYQ
;
A
#
# COMPACT_ATOMS: atom_id res chain seq x y z
N MET A 1 23.97 0.66 -23.74
CA MET A 1 24.47 2.05 -23.57
C MET A 1 24.00 2.57 -22.22
N LYS A 2 24.90 2.85 -21.27
CA LYS A 2 24.54 3.41 -19.95
C LYS A 2 23.88 4.78 -20.18
N ASN A 3 22.63 4.93 -19.75
CA ASN A 3 21.97 6.24 -19.70
C ASN A 3 22.83 7.18 -18.84
N LEU A 4 23.43 8.21 -19.47
CA LEU A 4 24.16 9.24 -18.73
C LEU A 4 23.25 9.79 -17.64
N LYS A 5 23.75 9.82 -16.40
CA LYS A 5 23.03 10.40 -15.26
C LYS A 5 22.60 11.82 -15.63
N PHE A 6 21.42 12.18 -15.15
CA PHE A 6 20.76 13.44 -15.46
C PHE A 6 21.64 14.67 -15.23
N GLU A 7 22.49 14.62 -14.20
CA GLU A 7 23.52 15.62 -13.87
C GLU A 7 24.46 15.89 -15.05
N TYR A 8 24.99 14.85 -15.69
CA TYR A 8 25.93 15.01 -16.81
C TYR A 8 25.28 15.59 -18.07
N LYS A 9 24.01 15.26 -18.33
CA LYS A 9 23.29 15.80 -19.49
C LYS A 9 23.11 17.31 -19.37
N ILE A 10 22.86 17.80 -18.17
CA ILE A 10 22.62 19.22 -17.91
C ILE A 10 23.91 20.00 -17.90
N THR A 11 24.96 19.46 -17.26
CA THR A 11 26.29 20.07 -17.34
C THR A 11 26.78 20.15 -18.78
N ALA A 12 26.59 19.10 -19.59
CA ALA A 12 26.94 19.13 -21.00
C ALA A 12 26.13 20.17 -21.80
N ALA A 13 24.80 20.23 -21.58
CA ALA A 13 23.96 21.24 -22.23
C ALA A 13 24.35 22.67 -21.85
N TYR A 14 24.66 22.91 -20.56
CA TYR A 14 25.12 24.20 -20.07
C TYR A 14 26.47 24.60 -20.68
N LEU A 15 27.42 23.67 -20.76
CA LEU A 15 28.73 23.91 -21.39
C LEU A 15 28.59 24.25 -22.88
N ILE A 16 27.70 23.57 -23.61
CA ILE A 16 27.45 23.84 -25.03
C ILE A 16 26.81 25.20 -25.22
N ILE A 17 25.73 25.51 -24.48
CA ILE A 17 25.01 26.78 -24.60
C ILE A 17 25.89 27.94 -24.15
N GLY A 18 26.61 27.80 -23.03
CA GLY A 18 27.54 28.81 -22.54
C GLY A 18 28.70 29.04 -23.50
N GLY A 19 29.27 27.96 -24.07
CA GLY A 19 30.31 28.06 -25.09
C GLY A 19 29.84 28.76 -26.36
N LEU A 20 28.65 28.42 -26.87
CA LEU A 20 28.03 29.09 -28.02
C LEU A 20 27.75 30.57 -27.74
N TRP A 21 27.28 30.90 -26.53
CA TRP A 21 27.05 32.28 -26.12
C TRP A 21 28.35 33.10 -26.11
N ILE A 22 29.42 32.53 -25.56
CA ILE A 22 30.74 33.18 -25.53
C ILE A 22 31.22 33.44 -26.96
N LEU A 23 31.17 32.44 -27.84
CA LEU A 23 31.73 32.54 -29.19
C LEU A 23 30.93 33.47 -30.12
N PHE A 24 29.59 33.35 -30.15
CA PHE A 24 28.78 34.06 -31.14
C PHE A 24 28.32 35.44 -30.69
N SER A 25 28.14 35.66 -29.39
CA SER A 25 27.52 36.91 -28.95
C SER A 25 28.47 38.10 -29.08
N ASP A 26 29.79 37.89 -29.11
CA ASP A 26 30.76 38.96 -29.39
C ASP A 26 30.66 39.38 -30.87
N GLU A 27 30.63 38.42 -31.79
CA GLU A 27 30.50 38.65 -33.23
C GLU A 27 29.23 39.44 -33.59
N VAL A 28 28.12 39.15 -32.90
CA VAL A 28 26.87 39.92 -33.03
C VAL A 28 27.06 41.37 -32.59
N LEU A 29 27.67 41.63 -31.43
CA LEU A 29 27.89 43.00 -30.95
C LEU A 29 28.77 43.81 -31.92
N PHE A 30 29.84 43.20 -32.44
CA PHE A 30 30.72 43.82 -33.43
C PHE A 30 30.02 44.14 -34.77
N SER A 31 28.99 43.38 -35.15
CA SER A 31 28.23 43.65 -36.38
C SER A 31 27.33 44.88 -36.31
N PHE A 32 26.98 45.35 -35.09
CA PHE A 32 26.02 46.44 -34.89
C PHE A 32 26.64 47.71 -34.29
N ILE A 33 27.75 47.59 -33.56
CA ILE A 33 28.37 48.70 -32.82
C ILE A 33 29.82 48.87 -33.29
N GLN A 34 30.12 49.99 -33.95
CA GLN A 34 31.46 50.34 -34.43
C GLN A 34 32.20 51.31 -33.50
N ASP A 35 31.49 51.93 -32.55
CA ASP A 35 32.04 52.86 -31.56
C ASP A 35 32.68 52.09 -30.38
N PRO A 36 33.99 52.26 -30.11
CA PRO A 36 34.71 51.56 -29.04
C PRO A 36 34.13 51.76 -27.63
N ASP A 37 33.61 52.95 -27.31
CA ASP A 37 33.12 53.25 -25.96
C ASP A 37 31.76 52.56 -25.72
N LEU A 38 30.85 52.65 -26.71
CA LEU A 38 29.55 51.96 -26.67
C LEU A 38 29.69 50.44 -26.70
N LEU A 39 30.73 49.91 -27.36
CA LEU A 39 31.02 48.48 -27.39
C LEU A 39 31.42 47.96 -26.00
N SER A 40 32.23 48.70 -25.26
CA SER A 40 32.67 48.35 -23.90
C SER A 40 31.50 48.30 -22.91
N GLU A 41 30.60 49.28 -22.98
CA GLU A 41 29.37 49.27 -22.18
C GLU A 41 28.46 48.10 -22.55
N ALA A 42 28.26 47.84 -23.85
CA ALA A 42 27.42 46.74 -24.33
C ALA A 42 27.96 45.36 -23.92
N GLN A 43 29.29 45.16 -23.95
CA GLN A 43 29.92 43.93 -23.45
C GLN A 43 29.68 43.72 -21.95
N THR A 44 29.73 44.78 -21.16
CA THR A 44 29.45 44.73 -19.71
C THR A 44 27.99 44.32 -19.45
N TYR A 45 27.02 44.96 -20.12
CA TYR A 45 25.60 44.60 -20.00
C TYR A 45 25.30 43.19 -20.47
N LYS A 46 25.94 42.73 -21.56
CA LYS A 46 25.85 41.35 -22.05
C LYS A 46 26.32 40.34 -20.99
N GLY A 47 27.45 40.63 -20.34
CA GLY A 47 27.99 39.78 -19.26
C GLY A 47 27.00 39.66 -18.10
N TRP A 48 26.47 40.79 -17.62
CA TRP A 48 25.45 40.80 -16.57
C TRP A 48 24.17 40.07 -16.98
N PHE A 49 23.72 40.24 -18.23
CA PHE A 49 22.56 39.52 -18.76
C PHE A 49 22.76 37.99 -18.73
N TYR A 50 23.92 37.52 -19.16
CA TYR A 50 24.28 36.11 -19.11
C TYR A 50 24.30 35.57 -17.67
N VAL A 51 24.92 36.30 -16.74
CA VAL A 51 24.98 35.90 -15.32
C VAL A 51 23.57 35.82 -14.71
N ILE A 52 22.69 36.79 -15.00
CA ILE A 52 21.32 36.79 -14.47
C ILE A 52 20.52 35.61 -15.04
N ILE A 53 20.56 35.37 -16.36
CA ILE A 53 19.83 34.26 -16.97
C ILE A 53 20.32 32.91 -16.45
N THR A 54 21.63 32.71 -16.40
CA THR A 54 22.21 31.45 -15.91
C THR A 54 21.91 31.23 -14.43
N ALA A 55 21.94 32.27 -13.59
CA ALA A 55 21.53 32.20 -12.19
C ALA A 55 20.05 31.83 -12.03
N VAL A 56 19.14 32.44 -12.81
CA VAL A 56 17.70 32.14 -12.77
C VAL A 56 17.41 30.71 -13.24
N LEU A 57 18.07 30.27 -14.33
CA LEU A 57 17.97 28.89 -14.82
C LEU A 57 18.46 27.89 -13.77
N PHE A 58 19.63 28.15 -13.18
CA PHE A 58 20.22 27.30 -12.15
C PHE A 58 19.32 27.23 -10.91
N TYR A 59 18.81 28.37 -10.44
CA TYR A 59 17.87 28.45 -9.33
C TYR A 59 16.60 27.65 -9.60
N SER A 60 15.99 27.83 -10.78
CA SER A 60 14.76 27.13 -11.18
C SER A 60 14.96 25.62 -11.23
N PHE A 61 16.11 25.20 -11.73
CA PHE A 61 16.49 23.80 -11.82
C PHE A 61 16.73 23.19 -10.43
N LEU A 62 17.52 23.85 -9.59
CA LEU A 62 17.81 23.42 -8.23
C LEU A 62 16.52 23.31 -7.40
N LYS A 63 15.62 24.29 -7.52
CA LYS A 63 14.32 24.28 -6.85
C LYS A 63 13.48 23.06 -7.24
N LYS A 64 13.35 22.76 -8.54
CA LYS A 64 12.62 21.58 -9.03
C LYS A 64 13.21 20.26 -8.52
N HIS A 65 14.54 20.17 -8.45
CA HIS A 65 15.21 18.99 -7.90
C HIS A 65 14.97 18.82 -6.41
N LEU A 66 15.06 19.92 -5.66
CA LEU A 66 14.82 19.90 -4.22
C LEU A 66 13.36 19.55 -3.90
N GLU A 67 12.40 20.06 -4.66
CA GLU A 67 10.98 19.70 -4.52
C GLU A 67 10.73 18.22 -4.80
N LYS A 68 11.31 17.67 -5.89
CA LYS A 68 11.23 16.23 -6.19
C LYS A 68 11.85 15.38 -5.09
N LEU A 69 13.00 15.79 -4.57
CA LEU A 69 13.69 15.08 -3.50
C LEU A 69 12.87 15.09 -2.22
N ARG A 70 12.36 16.25 -1.82
CA ARG A 70 11.49 16.41 -0.64
C ARG A 70 10.21 15.59 -0.77
N TYR A 71 9.60 15.57 -1.95
CA TYR A 71 8.40 14.77 -2.20
C TYR A 71 8.70 13.27 -2.10
N ALA A 72 9.81 12.80 -2.68
CA ALA A 72 10.24 11.42 -2.56
C ALA A 72 10.58 11.03 -1.11
N GLU A 73 11.28 11.90 -0.37
CA GLU A 73 11.60 11.71 1.04
C GLU A 73 10.33 11.67 1.91
N MET A 74 9.37 12.56 1.66
CA MET A 74 8.09 12.58 2.36
C MET A 74 7.31 11.27 2.12
N LYS A 75 7.27 10.78 0.88
CA LYS A 75 6.66 9.48 0.56
C LYS A 75 7.36 8.31 1.25
N ALA A 76 8.69 8.31 1.26
CA ALA A 76 9.46 7.26 1.93
C ALA A 76 9.18 7.26 3.44
N LYS A 77 9.23 8.43 4.09
CA LYS A 77 8.92 8.58 5.52
C LYS A 77 7.50 8.15 5.87
N GLU A 78 6.53 8.46 5.01
CA GLU A 78 5.16 8.02 5.23
C GLU A 78 5.04 6.49 5.12
N SER A 79 5.71 5.89 4.13
CA SER A 79 5.78 4.43 4.00
C SER A 79 6.40 3.77 5.24
N ASP A 80 7.54 4.28 5.71
CA ASP A 80 8.23 3.75 6.90
C ASP A 80 7.36 3.87 8.16
N ARG A 81 6.64 5.00 8.29
CA ARG A 81 5.71 5.22 9.39
C ARG A 81 4.55 4.23 9.35
N LEU A 82 3.94 4.02 8.18
CA LEU A 82 2.84 3.06 8.01
C LEU A 82 3.31 1.64 8.30
N GLN A 83 4.49 1.25 7.83
CA GLN A 83 5.10 -0.05 8.13
C GLN A 83 5.34 -0.24 9.63
N SER A 84 5.87 0.79 10.30
CA SER A 84 6.10 0.75 11.75
C SER A 84 4.79 0.61 12.54
N ALA A 85 3.76 1.37 12.14
CA ALA A 85 2.44 1.29 12.76
C ALA A 85 1.80 -0.09 12.54
N PHE A 86 1.94 -0.66 11.34
CA PHE A 86 1.48 -2.00 11.01
C PHE A 86 2.13 -3.06 11.91
N LEU A 87 3.47 -3.06 12.03
CA LEU A 87 4.19 -4.00 12.88
C LEU A 87 3.82 -3.86 14.35
N GLN A 88 3.61 -2.64 14.83
CA GLN A 88 3.17 -2.40 16.20
C GLN A 88 1.77 -2.98 16.46
N ASN A 89 0.83 -2.79 15.53
CA ASN A 89 -0.53 -3.33 15.63
C ASN A 89 -0.50 -4.86 15.64
N ILE A 90 0.23 -5.48 14.72
CA ILE A 90 0.40 -6.94 14.67
C ILE A 90 1.02 -7.47 15.96
N SER A 91 2.04 -6.80 16.50
CA SER A 91 2.66 -7.22 17.78
C SER A 91 1.63 -7.20 18.93
N HIS A 92 0.76 -6.21 18.97
CA HIS A 92 -0.30 -6.15 19.98
C HIS A 92 -1.34 -7.25 19.77
N GLU A 93 -1.80 -7.45 18.53
CA GLU A 93 -2.78 -8.47 18.20
C GLU A 93 -2.27 -9.89 18.42
N ILE A 94 -0.97 -10.16 18.23
CA ILE A 94 -0.34 -11.45 18.55
C ILE A 94 -0.23 -11.65 20.06
N ARG A 95 0.10 -10.60 20.82
CA ARG A 95 0.35 -10.70 22.26
C ARG A 95 -0.89 -11.15 23.03
N THR A 96 -2.07 -10.67 22.67
CA THR A 96 -3.33 -11.01 23.36
C THR A 96 -3.66 -12.52 23.34
N PRO A 97 -3.81 -13.19 22.18
CA PRO A 97 -4.07 -14.63 22.13
C PRO A 97 -2.90 -15.43 22.69
N MET A 98 -1.65 -15.01 22.47
CA MET A 98 -0.48 -15.68 23.06
C MET A 98 -0.53 -15.67 24.59
N ASN A 99 -0.88 -14.54 25.21
CA ASN A 99 -1.05 -14.44 26.65
C ASN A 99 -2.22 -15.29 27.15
N GLY A 100 -3.30 -15.42 26.37
CA GLY A 100 -4.39 -16.37 26.64
C GLY A 100 -3.86 -17.81 26.70
N ILE A 101 -3.15 -18.26 25.66
CA ILE A 101 -2.57 -19.60 25.59
C ILE A 101 -1.66 -19.87 26.80
N ILE A 102 -0.70 -18.99 27.07
CA ILE A 102 0.27 -19.16 28.16
C ILE A 102 -0.41 -19.12 29.53
N GLY A 103 -1.34 -18.17 29.72
CA GLY A 103 -2.06 -17.97 30.97
C GLY A 103 -2.92 -19.17 31.33
N PHE A 104 -3.80 -19.60 30.43
CA PHE A 104 -4.68 -20.74 30.66
C PHE A 104 -3.92 -22.07 30.70
N SER A 105 -2.83 -22.23 29.95
CA SER A 105 -1.95 -23.39 30.07
C SER A 105 -1.28 -23.46 31.44
N THR A 106 -0.85 -22.32 31.99
CA THR A 106 -0.30 -22.25 33.35
C THR A 106 -1.36 -22.62 34.39
N LEU A 107 -2.61 -22.15 34.22
CA LEU A 107 -3.70 -22.46 35.13
C LEU A 107 -4.06 -23.96 35.14
N LEU A 108 -3.91 -24.66 34.01
CA LEU A 108 -4.16 -26.10 33.90
C LEU A 108 -3.24 -26.97 34.78
N ASN A 109 -2.09 -26.45 35.22
CA ASN A 109 -1.19 -27.15 36.13
C ASN A 109 -1.69 -27.20 37.59
N ASN A 110 -2.88 -26.66 37.89
CA ASN A 110 -3.47 -26.73 39.22
C ASN A 110 -4.26 -28.04 39.41
N ASP A 111 -3.79 -28.89 40.33
CA ASP A 111 -4.39 -30.20 40.63
C ASP A 111 -5.80 -30.12 41.25
N GLN A 112 -6.24 -28.94 41.71
CA GLN A 112 -7.56 -28.73 42.33
C GLN A 112 -8.66 -28.34 41.32
N LEU A 113 -8.38 -28.36 40.01
CA LEU A 113 -9.37 -28.01 39.00
C LEU A 113 -10.42 -29.12 38.81
N SER A 114 -11.69 -28.72 38.79
CA SER A 114 -12.77 -29.59 38.32
C SER A 114 -12.66 -29.87 36.82
N ASP A 115 -13.25 -30.98 36.36
CA ASP A 115 -13.22 -31.35 34.94
C ASP A 115 -13.88 -30.28 34.06
N ASN A 116 -14.93 -29.62 34.52
CA ASN A 116 -15.56 -28.50 33.82
C ASN A 116 -14.63 -27.31 33.65
N GLN A 117 -13.83 -26.96 34.66
CA GLN A 117 -12.86 -25.87 34.56
C GLN A 117 -11.71 -26.22 33.62
N LYS A 118 -11.22 -27.46 33.66
CA LYS A 118 -10.20 -27.93 32.72
C LYS A 118 -10.69 -27.84 31.28
N GLN A 119 -11.91 -28.31 31.02
CA GLN A 119 -12.54 -28.24 29.71
C GLN A 119 -12.68 -26.79 29.22
N HIS A 120 -13.16 -25.89 30.08
CA HIS A 120 -13.29 -24.48 29.74
C HIS A 120 -11.94 -23.81 29.42
N TYR A 121 -10.88 -24.13 30.17
CA TYR A 121 -9.54 -23.59 29.90
C TYR A 121 -8.97 -24.14 28.58
N LEU A 122 -9.19 -25.42 28.27
CA LEU A 122 -8.81 -26.02 26.99
C LEU A 122 -9.53 -25.37 25.81
N GLU A 123 -10.81 -25.01 25.97
CA GLU A 123 -11.57 -24.26 24.96
C GLU A 123 -10.95 -22.88 24.70
N ILE A 124 -10.60 -22.14 25.76
CA ILE A 124 -9.98 -20.82 25.62
C ILE A 124 -8.60 -20.91 24.95
N ILE A 125 -7.80 -21.91 25.30
CA ILE A 125 -6.50 -22.16 24.65
C ILE A 125 -6.70 -22.44 23.15
N THR A 126 -7.67 -23.28 22.82
CA THR A 126 -7.98 -23.65 21.42
C THR A 126 -8.45 -22.43 20.62
N GLN A 127 -9.37 -21.65 21.19
CA GLN A 127 -9.84 -20.41 20.57
C GLN A 127 -8.69 -19.40 20.37
N SER A 128 -7.85 -19.20 21.38
CA SER A 128 -6.70 -18.30 21.30
C SER A 128 -5.69 -18.75 20.26
N SER A 129 -5.46 -20.07 20.15
CA SER A 129 -4.57 -20.66 19.13
C SER A 129 -5.10 -20.45 17.71
N ASN A 130 -6.41 -20.65 17.51
CA ASN A 130 -7.06 -20.40 16.22
C ASN A 130 -6.99 -18.92 15.84
N GLN A 131 -7.21 -18.01 16.79
CA GLN A 131 -7.08 -16.57 16.56
C GLN A 131 -5.64 -16.18 16.17
N LEU A 132 -4.63 -16.71 16.87
CA LEU A 132 -3.23 -16.45 16.55
C LEU A 132 -2.86 -16.96 15.16
N LEU A 133 -3.34 -18.16 14.79
CA LEU A 133 -3.12 -18.72 13.45
C LEU A 133 -3.75 -17.83 12.37
N GLY A 134 -4.94 -17.28 12.62
CA GLY A 134 -5.58 -16.30 11.74
C GLY A 134 -4.71 -15.07 11.50
N ILE A 135 -4.20 -14.46 12.58
CA ILE A 135 -3.33 -13.28 12.49
C ILE A 135 -2.04 -13.60 11.70
N ILE A 136 -1.44 -14.78 11.92
CA ILE A 136 -0.23 -15.18 11.19
C ILE A 136 -0.53 -15.32 9.69
N ASN A 137 -1.65 -15.97 9.33
CA ASN A 137 -2.04 -16.11 7.93
C ASN A 137 -2.30 -14.74 7.28
N ASP A 138 -2.99 -13.83 7.96
CA ASP A 138 -3.24 -12.48 7.46
C ASP A 138 -1.92 -11.71 7.20
N VAL A 139 -0.93 -11.84 8.09
CA VAL A 139 0.40 -11.22 7.90
C VAL A 139 1.15 -11.83 6.72
N LEU A 140 1.09 -13.15 6.54
CA LEU A 140 1.70 -13.82 5.40
C LEU A 140 1.05 -13.39 4.09
N ASP A 141 -0.29 -13.30 4.06
CA ASP A 141 -1.04 -12.85 2.89
C ASP A 141 -0.68 -11.42 2.50
N ILE A 142 -0.62 -10.50 3.48
CA ILE A 142 -0.17 -9.12 3.24
C ILE A 142 1.25 -9.09 2.68
N SER A 143 2.16 -9.87 3.25
CA SER A 143 3.56 -9.95 2.78
C SER A 143 3.67 -10.47 1.35
N MET A 144 2.83 -11.45 0.98
CA MET A 144 2.76 -11.97 -0.40
C MET A 144 2.20 -10.93 -1.37
N ILE A 145 1.21 -10.13 -0.95
CA ILE A 145 0.65 -9.04 -1.75
C ILE A 145 1.69 -7.94 -1.97
N GLU A 146 2.38 -7.48 -0.93
CA GLU A 146 3.38 -6.41 -1.02
C GLU A 146 4.57 -6.79 -1.90
N THR A 147 4.99 -8.05 -1.84
CA THR A 147 6.09 -8.56 -2.69
C THR A 147 5.65 -8.88 -4.12
N GLY A 148 4.35 -8.78 -4.44
CA GLY A 148 3.80 -9.12 -5.75
C GLY A 148 3.86 -10.62 -6.07
N ASN A 149 4.06 -11.48 -5.06
CA ASN A 149 4.21 -12.92 -5.20
C ASN A 149 2.88 -13.68 -5.09
N ILE A 150 1.75 -12.98 -4.95
CA ILE A 150 0.45 -13.62 -4.90
C ILE A 150 0.09 -14.16 -6.29
N GLN A 151 -0.06 -15.49 -6.39
CA GLN A 151 -0.56 -16.15 -7.59
C GLN A 151 -2.04 -16.47 -7.39
N ALA A 152 -2.86 -16.14 -8.40
CA ALA A 152 -4.26 -16.54 -8.45
C ALA A 152 -4.38 -17.78 -9.33
N TYR A 153 -5.03 -18.82 -8.80
CA TYR A 153 -5.27 -20.06 -9.52
C TYR A 153 -6.70 -20.06 -10.02
N ASN A 154 -6.88 -19.69 -11.29
CA ASN A 154 -8.21 -19.64 -11.88
C ASN A 154 -8.75 -21.05 -12.15
N GLU A 155 -9.93 -21.34 -11.61
CA GLU A 155 -10.69 -22.55 -11.84
C GLU A 155 -12.16 -22.23 -12.12
N ASP A 156 -12.85 -23.14 -12.79
CA ASP A 156 -14.29 -23.05 -13.01
C ASP A 156 -15.02 -23.51 -11.76
N PHE A 157 -15.84 -22.64 -11.16
CA PHE A 157 -16.69 -23.00 -10.03
C PHE A 157 -18.05 -22.32 -10.06
N SER A 158 -19.03 -22.90 -9.36
CA SER A 158 -20.37 -22.31 -9.20
C SER A 158 -20.35 -21.28 -8.07
N LEU A 159 -20.56 -20.02 -8.40
CA LEU A 159 -20.67 -18.95 -7.41
C LEU A 159 -21.87 -19.17 -6.47
N ASN A 160 -23.00 -19.66 -7.00
CA ASN A 160 -24.19 -19.92 -6.17
C ASN A 160 -23.88 -20.96 -5.09
N ARG A 161 -23.18 -22.05 -5.44
CA ARG A 161 -22.79 -23.09 -4.49
C ARG A 161 -21.88 -22.54 -3.39
N LEU A 162 -20.87 -21.74 -3.76
CA LEU A 162 -20.00 -21.07 -2.80
C LEU A 162 -20.80 -20.18 -1.84
N LEU A 163 -21.74 -19.38 -2.36
CA LEU A 163 -22.57 -18.49 -1.55
C LEU A 163 -23.51 -19.28 -0.61
N ASP A 164 -24.09 -20.38 -1.07
CA ASP A 164 -24.95 -21.26 -0.26
C ASP A 164 -24.16 -21.90 0.90
N GLU A 165 -22.93 -22.37 0.64
CA GLU A 165 -22.03 -22.91 1.68
C GLU A 165 -21.70 -21.84 2.73
N LEU A 166 -21.37 -20.62 2.30
CA LEU A 166 -21.11 -19.52 3.21
C LEU A 166 -22.34 -19.13 4.02
N TYR A 167 -23.52 -19.09 3.40
CA TYR A 167 -24.78 -18.82 4.09
C TYR A 167 -25.05 -19.86 5.17
N TYR A 168 -24.95 -21.15 4.85
CA TYR A 168 -25.24 -22.23 5.78
C TYR A 168 -24.34 -22.21 7.02
N VAL A 169 -23.04 -21.97 6.81
CA VAL A 169 -22.08 -21.88 7.93
C VAL A 169 -22.35 -20.63 8.76
N ARG A 170 -22.50 -19.46 8.14
CA ARG A 170 -22.58 -18.18 8.87
C ARG A 170 -23.91 -17.96 9.56
N ASN A 171 -25.01 -18.47 9.01
CA ASN A 171 -26.33 -18.34 9.61
C ASN A 171 -26.40 -18.99 11.01
N GLN A 172 -25.57 -19.99 11.29
CA GLN A 172 -25.51 -20.68 12.59
C GLN A 172 -24.84 -19.84 13.70
N PHE A 173 -24.04 -18.83 13.32
CA PHE A 173 -23.27 -18.00 14.25
C PHE A 173 -23.78 -16.54 14.30
N MET A 174 -25.01 -16.31 13.84
CA MET A 174 -25.61 -14.98 13.87
C MET A 174 -25.94 -14.57 15.31
N LYS A 175 -25.73 -13.29 15.61
CA LYS A 175 -26.18 -12.68 16.88
C LYS A 175 -27.71 -12.68 16.95
N ASP A 176 -28.26 -12.82 18.15
CA ASP A 176 -29.69 -12.66 18.37
C ASP A 176 -30.17 -11.29 17.88
N GLY A 177 -31.25 -11.26 17.09
CA GLY A 177 -31.80 -10.03 16.52
C GLY A 177 -31.18 -9.55 15.20
N VAL A 178 -30.18 -10.27 14.65
CA VAL A 178 -29.62 -10.02 13.32
C VAL A 178 -29.95 -11.16 12.37
N SER A 179 -30.58 -10.85 11.24
CA SER A 179 -30.89 -11.86 10.20
C SER A 179 -29.87 -11.84 9.07
N LEU A 180 -29.51 -13.02 8.55
CA LEU A 180 -28.68 -13.16 7.35
C LEU A 180 -29.56 -13.49 6.16
N THR A 181 -29.36 -12.79 5.04
CA THR A 181 -30.09 -12.98 3.78
C THR A 181 -29.10 -13.18 2.64
N LEU A 182 -29.45 -14.07 1.71
CA LEU A 182 -28.67 -14.41 0.53
C LEU A 182 -29.46 -14.05 -0.73
N SER A 183 -28.87 -13.24 -1.61
CA SER A 183 -29.44 -12.83 -2.90
C SER A 183 -28.68 -13.45 -4.07
N LYS A 184 -29.35 -14.17 -4.96
CA LYS A 184 -28.75 -14.79 -6.16
C LYS A 184 -29.48 -14.31 -7.41
N GLY A 185 -28.78 -13.60 -8.29
CA GLY A 185 -29.35 -13.02 -9.52
C GLY A 185 -29.49 -14.02 -10.69
N LEU A 186 -28.64 -15.04 -10.75
CA LEU A 186 -28.62 -16.05 -11.82
C LEU A 186 -28.94 -17.45 -11.29
N SER A 187 -29.38 -18.33 -12.19
CA SER A 187 -29.54 -19.77 -11.92
C SER A 187 -28.19 -20.45 -11.66
N ASP A 188 -28.20 -21.61 -11.02
CA ASP A 188 -26.95 -22.33 -10.67
C ASP A 188 -26.10 -22.65 -11.91
N GLU A 189 -26.74 -23.02 -13.01
CA GLU A 189 -26.10 -23.31 -14.32
C GLU A 189 -25.44 -22.06 -14.93
N GLN A 190 -26.03 -20.88 -14.71
CA GLN A 190 -25.53 -19.61 -15.22
C GLN A 190 -24.54 -18.93 -14.26
N SER A 191 -24.37 -19.47 -13.05
CA SER A 191 -23.49 -18.94 -12.01
C SER A 191 -22.05 -19.46 -12.07
N MET A 192 -21.69 -20.19 -13.13
CA MET A 192 -20.34 -20.70 -13.35
C MET A 192 -19.40 -19.55 -13.73
N ILE A 193 -18.33 -19.35 -12.95
CA ILE A 193 -17.33 -18.31 -13.16
C ILE A 193 -15.91 -18.89 -13.15
N ILE A 194 -15.00 -18.23 -13.86
CA ILE A 194 -13.57 -18.54 -13.87
C ILE A 194 -12.87 -17.58 -12.91
N SER A 195 -12.42 -18.07 -11.77
CA SER A 195 -11.67 -17.29 -10.78
C SER A 195 -10.99 -18.23 -9.77
N ASP A 196 -10.21 -17.70 -8.84
CA ASP A 196 -9.66 -18.44 -7.70
C ASP A 196 -10.74 -18.60 -6.61
N GLU A 197 -11.35 -19.78 -6.51
CA GLU A 197 -12.46 -20.07 -5.58
C GLU A 197 -12.02 -19.81 -4.12
N LEU A 198 -10.81 -20.24 -3.76
CA LEU A 198 -10.27 -20.10 -2.41
C LEU A 198 -10.12 -18.63 -2.01
N LYS A 199 -9.57 -17.78 -2.91
CA LYS A 199 -9.45 -16.34 -2.66
C LYS A 199 -10.80 -15.65 -2.61
N VAL A 200 -11.74 -16.00 -3.50
CA VAL A 200 -13.10 -15.43 -3.46
C VAL A 200 -13.80 -15.81 -2.15
N ARG A 201 -13.70 -17.08 -1.74
CA ARG A 201 -14.20 -17.57 -0.45
C ARG A 201 -13.58 -16.82 0.73
N GLN A 202 -12.27 -16.57 0.69
CA GLN A 202 -11.57 -15.79 1.72
C GLN A 202 -12.09 -14.35 1.79
N ILE A 203 -12.21 -13.67 0.65
CA ILE A 203 -12.75 -12.30 0.57
C ILE A 203 -14.15 -12.25 1.17
N LEU A 204 -15.05 -13.13 0.75
CA LEU A 204 -16.43 -13.16 1.24
C LEU A 204 -16.49 -13.48 2.74
N ASN A 205 -15.67 -14.41 3.23
CA ASN A 205 -15.56 -14.70 4.65
C ASN A 205 -15.10 -13.49 5.46
N ASN A 206 -14.10 -12.74 4.98
CA ASN A 206 -13.60 -11.55 5.66
C ASN A 206 -14.67 -10.45 5.73
N LEU A 207 -15.39 -10.24 4.64
CA LEU A 207 -16.49 -9.28 4.60
C LEU A 207 -17.65 -9.69 5.51
N LEU A 208 -18.06 -10.96 5.48
CA LEU A 208 -19.13 -11.49 6.36
C LEU A 208 -18.74 -11.45 7.83
N ASN A 209 -17.50 -11.81 8.17
CA ASN A 209 -16.97 -11.71 9.54
C ASN A 209 -17.07 -10.27 10.05
N ASN A 210 -16.65 -9.30 9.23
CA ASN A 210 -16.77 -7.88 9.58
C ASN A 210 -18.23 -7.45 9.73
N ALA A 211 -19.11 -7.86 8.81
CA ALA A 211 -20.53 -7.53 8.87
C ALA A 211 -21.18 -8.07 10.16
N ILE A 212 -20.92 -9.34 10.53
CA ILE A 212 -21.44 -9.95 11.76
C ILE A 212 -20.87 -9.25 13.01
N LYS A 213 -19.57 -8.92 13.01
CA LYS A 213 -18.91 -8.25 14.12
C LYS A 213 -19.53 -6.88 14.42
N PHE A 214 -19.78 -6.08 13.38
CA PHE A 214 -20.18 -4.67 13.52
C PHE A 214 -21.68 -4.39 13.31
N THR A 215 -22.49 -5.42 13.05
CA THR A 215 -23.96 -5.31 13.04
C THR A 215 -24.49 -5.81 14.37
N ASP A 216 -25.20 -4.96 15.11
CA ASP A 216 -25.79 -5.30 16.40
C ASP A 216 -27.30 -5.58 16.31
N GLU A 217 -28.01 -4.92 15.40
CA GLU A 217 -29.43 -5.14 15.13
C GLU A 217 -29.72 -5.03 13.62
N GLY A 218 -30.74 -5.76 13.14
CA GLY A 218 -31.24 -5.63 11.75
C GLY A 218 -30.93 -6.83 10.86
N PHE A 219 -30.32 -6.59 9.70
CA PHE A 219 -30.02 -7.66 8.74
C PHE A 219 -28.72 -7.44 7.97
N ILE A 220 -28.12 -8.53 7.53
CA ILE A 220 -26.99 -8.58 6.61
C ILE A 220 -27.48 -9.25 5.33
N ASN A 221 -27.33 -8.57 4.19
CA ASN A 221 -27.61 -9.16 2.87
C ASN A 221 -26.30 -9.29 2.10
N PHE A 222 -26.05 -10.47 1.53
CA PHE A 222 -24.91 -10.70 0.64
C PHE A 222 -25.31 -11.52 -0.58
N GLY A 223 -24.52 -11.42 -1.64
CA GLY A 223 -24.78 -12.07 -2.91
C GLY A 223 -24.68 -11.06 -4.06
N TYR A 224 -25.38 -11.33 -5.17
CA TYR A 224 -25.31 -10.51 -6.38
C TYR A 224 -26.69 -10.38 -7.03
N GLN A 225 -26.84 -9.35 -7.88
CA GLN A 225 -28.03 -9.08 -8.69
C GLN A 225 -27.69 -9.22 -10.16
#